data_AF-A0A3N4YMB9-F1
#
_entry.id   AF-A0A3N4YMB9-F1
#
_cell.length_a   1.000
_cell.length_b   1.000
_cell.length_c   1.000
_cell.angle_alpha   90.00
_cell.angle_beta   90.00
_cell.angle_gamma   90.00
#
_symmetry.space_group_name_H-M   'P 1'
#
loop_
_entity.id
_entity.type
_entity.pdbx_description
1 polymer ?
#
loop_
_entity_poly.entity_id
_entity_poly.type
_entity_poly.pdbx_seq_one_letter_code
_entity_poly.pdbx_strand_id
1 'polypeptide(L)'
;MSDNRWIRLLGEIARAVLKAFLSDGDRGTSSGEASSRTTPSGTPVPKPGPPATGGRGAPGPSSGNGSYPGDFLGTIRPTYSPDLDGEPDPGEVVWTWVPYEEDHSQGKDRPVLLVGRDGKWLLGLQLTSKDHVRHGEQGGRGGRRWMDIGTGGWDRQGRPSEVRLNRVIRIDPDAVRREGDVLDRAVFDKVVAAL
;
A
#
# COMPACT_ATOMS: atom_id res chain seq x y z
N MET A 1 16.30 -28.07 29.79
CA MET A 1 15.29 -28.86 30.51
C MET A 1 14.17 -27.90 30.88
N SER A 2 13.48 -27.30 29.91
CA SER A 2 12.62 -27.95 28.89
C SER A 2 11.41 -28.59 29.56
N ASP A 3 10.22 -27.99 29.42
CA ASP A 3 9.26 -28.48 28.43
C ASP A 3 8.09 -27.52 28.22
N ASN A 4 8.03 -26.93 27.02
CA ASN A 4 6.93 -26.09 26.57
C ASN A 4 5.85 -26.99 25.93
N ARG A 5 4.73 -27.24 26.61
CA ARG A 5 3.62 -28.08 26.10
C ARG A 5 2.30 -27.32 25.92
N TRP A 6 2.23 -26.44 24.90
CA TRP A 6 0.98 -25.83 24.43
C TRP A 6 0.92 -25.70 22.88
N ILE A 7 1.47 -26.67 22.16
CA ILE A 7 1.45 -26.73 20.69
C ILE A 7 0.35 -27.72 20.22
N ARG A 8 -0.66 -27.15 19.53
CA ARG A 8 -1.71 -27.75 18.66
C ARG A 8 -2.96 -28.42 19.27
N LEU A 9 -4.12 -27.82 18.96
CA LEU A 9 -5.30 -28.35 18.22
C LEU A 9 -6.31 -27.17 18.11
N LEU A 10 -7.17 -26.93 17.10
CA LEU A 10 -7.53 -27.50 15.78
C LEU A 10 -7.62 -26.30 14.76
N GLY A 11 -7.89 -26.42 13.46
CA GLY A 11 -8.05 -27.55 12.54
C GLY A 11 -8.35 -27.05 11.10
N GLU A 12 -7.91 -27.77 10.07
CA GLU A 12 -8.13 -27.43 8.65
C GLU A 12 -9.59 -27.67 8.20
N ILE A 13 -10.07 -27.04 7.11
CA ILE A 13 -10.24 -27.60 5.74
C ILE A 13 -10.93 -26.46 4.94
N ALA A 14 -10.66 -26.12 3.67
CA ALA A 14 -10.49 -26.99 2.50
C ALA A 14 -9.53 -26.47 1.41
N ARG A 15 -9.10 -27.38 0.53
CA ARG A 15 -8.32 -27.12 -0.70
C ARG A 15 -9.17 -27.30 -1.97
N ALA A 16 -8.75 -26.59 -3.02
CA ALA A 16 -9.11 -26.81 -4.44
C ALA A 16 -10.59 -26.49 -4.81
N VAL A 17 -10.96 -26.18 -6.06
CA VAL A 17 -10.42 -26.60 -7.36
C VAL A 17 -10.42 -25.47 -8.40
N LEU A 18 -9.38 -25.42 -9.24
CA LEU A 18 -9.37 -24.76 -10.55
C LEU A 18 -9.66 -25.79 -11.65
N LYS A 19 -10.80 -25.70 -12.35
CA LYS A 19 -10.91 -25.91 -13.82
C LYS A 19 -12.34 -25.79 -14.37
N ALA A 20 -12.38 -25.64 -15.70
CA ALA A 20 -13.50 -25.93 -16.62
C ALA A 20 -14.66 -24.92 -16.68
N PHE A 21 -14.46 -23.90 -17.53
CA PHE A 21 -15.53 -23.40 -18.39
C PHE A 21 -16.02 -24.52 -19.33
N LEU A 22 -17.12 -25.20 -18.98
CA LEU A 22 -17.97 -26.04 -19.86
C LEU A 22 -19.29 -26.22 -19.08
N SER A 23 -20.40 -25.55 -19.42
CA SER A 23 -21.48 -25.99 -20.34
C SER A 23 -22.80 -25.44 -19.74
N ASP A 24 -23.97 -25.33 -20.36
CA ASP A 24 -24.48 -25.32 -21.75
C ASP A 24 -25.98 -24.88 -21.66
N GLY A 25 -26.61 -24.50 -22.77
CA GLY A 25 -28.06 -24.21 -22.87
C GLY A 25 -28.41 -22.73 -23.13
N ASP A 26 -29.36 -22.38 -24.00
CA ASP A 26 -30.27 -23.23 -24.80
C ASP A 26 -30.61 -22.61 -26.18
N ARG A 27 -31.32 -23.39 -27.00
CA ARG A 27 -31.57 -23.29 -28.44
C ARG A 27 -32.34 -22.06 -28.92
N GLY A 28 -32.04 -21.65 -30.16
CA GLY A 28 -32.91 -20.85 -31.01
C GLY A 28 -32.64 -21.15 -32.49
N THR A 29 -33.55 -21.87 -33.15
CA THR A 29 -33.43 -22.28 -34.56
C THR A 29 -34.37 -21.49 -35.47
N SER A 30 -33.86 -20.86 -36.54
CA SER A 30 -34.54 -20.82 -37.86
C SER A 30 -33.74 -20.11 -38.98
N SER A 31 -33.52 -20.87 -40.05
CA SER A 31 -33.80 -20.51 -41.47
C SER A 31 -33.12 -19.32 -42.18
N GLY A 32 -32.46 -19.64 -43.30
CA GLY A 32 -32.24 -18.76 -44.47
C GLY A 32 -31.03 -17.81 -44.38
N GLU A 33 -30.34 -17.47 -45.47
CA GLU A 33 -30.37 -17.95 -46.86
C GLU A 33 -28.98 -17.68 -47.49
N ALA A 34 -28.70 -18.26 -48.66
CA ALA A 34 -27.39 -18.15 -49.30
C ALA A 34 -27.12 -16.74 -49.89
N SER A 35 -25.86 -16.29 -49.92
CA SER A 35 -25.04 -16.36 -51.15
C SER A 35 -23.81 -15.44 -51.13
N SER A 36 -22.65 -16.04 -51.45
CA SER A 36 -21.63 -15.56 -52.39
C SER A 36 -21.37 -14.04 -52.58
N ARG A 37 -20.15 -13.64 -52.17
CA ARG A 37 -19.14 -12.96 -53.02
C ARG A 37 -19.49 -11.58 -53.62
N THR A 38 -18.78 -10.53 -53.20
CA THR A 38 -18.10 -9.52 -54.06
C THR A 38 -17.26 -8.56 -53.19
N THR A 39 -15.99 -8.34 -53.56
CA THR A 39 -15.19 -7.17 -53.14
C THR A 39 -15.35 -6.05 -54.17
N PRO A 40 -15.39 -4.77 -53.77
CA PRO A 40 -14.14 -4.00 -53.84
C PRO A 40 -13.94 -2.89 -52.79
N SER A 41 -12.68 -2.45 -52.72
CA SER A 41 -12.11 -1.17 -52.25
C SER A 41 -13.02 -0.09 -51.62
N GLY A 42 -12.63 0.36 -50.43
CA GLY A 42 -13.09 1.63 -49.83
C GLY A 42 -12.16 2.11 -48.71
N THR A 43 -11.35 3.14 -48.98
CA THR A 43 -10.43 3.75 -48.01
C THR A 43 -11.18 4.64 -47.02
N PRO A 44 -11.07 4.44 -45.69
CA PRO A 44 -11.63 5.38 -44.71
C PRO A 44 -10.69 6.57 -44.49
N VAL A 45 -11.16 7.77 -44.81
CA VAL A 45 -10.49 9.04 -44.49
C VAL A 45 -10.54 9.29 -42.97
N PRO A 46 -9.46 9.74 -42.30
CA PRO A 46 -9.49 10.02 -40.87
C PRO A 46 -10.36 11.23 -40.54
N LYS A 47 -11.21 11.09 -39.52
CA LYS A 47 -12.13 12.14 -39.05
C LYS A 47 -11.37 13.15 -38.15
N PRO A 48 -11.52 14.47 -38.33
CA PRO A 48 -10.82 15.45 -37.50
C PRO A 48 -11.28 15.39 -36.03
N GLY A 49 -10.32 15.26 -35.11
CA GLY A 49 -10.54 15.51 -33.68
C GLY A 49 -10.50 17.01 -33.35
N PRO A 50 -11.14 17.45 -32.26
CA PRO A 50 -11.11 18.86 -31.83
C PRO A 50 -9.69 19.31 -31.42
N PRO A 51 -9.40 20.62 -31.47
CA PRO A 51 -8.04 21.14 -31.38
C PRO A 51 -7.43 21.02 -29.98
N ALA A 52 -6.11 20.87 -29.95
CA ALA A 52 -5.32 20.81 -28.72
C ALA A 52 -5.39 22.14 -27.94
N THR A 53 -6.11 22.15 -26.82
CA THR A 53 -5.85 23.12 -25.75
C THR A 53 -4.62 22.67 -24.99
N GLY A 54 -3.62 23.55 -24.91
CA GLY A 54 -2.36 23.30 -24.21
C GLY A 54 -2.55 23.13 -22.71
N GLY A 55 -2.87 21.91 -22.28
CA GLY A 55 -2.69 21.47 -20.91
C GLY A 55 -1.20 21.49 -20.60
N ARG A 56 -0.75 22.55 -19.93
CA ARG A 56 0.53 22.57 -19.19
C ARG A 56 0.65 21.24 -18.48
N GLY A 57 1.76 20.53 -18.71
CA GLY A 57 1.96 19.20 -18.15
C GLY A 57 1.66 19.23 -16.66
N ALA A 58 0.88 18.27 -16.18
CA ALA A 58 0.65 18.11 -14.76
C ALA A 58 2.02 18.12 -14.08
N PRO A 59 2.25 18.98 -13.06
CA PRO A 59 3.51 18.92 -12.34
C PRO A 59 3.65 17.50 -11.81
N GLY A 60 4.68 16.79 -12.26
CA GLY A 60 5.12 15.58 -11.60
C GLY A 60 5.33 15.91 -10.11
N PRO A 61 5.12 14.94 -9.20
CA PRO A 61 5.02 15.21 -7.76
C PRO A 61 6.17 16.11 -7.35
N SER A 62 5.82 17.34 -6.97
CA SER A 62 6.79 18.34 -6.55
C SER A 62 7.57 17.74 -5.40
N SER A 63 8.87 17.48 -5.62
CA SER A 63 9.79 17.10 -4.56
C SER A 63 9.52 18.02 -3.38
N GLY A 64 9.14 17.45 -2.23
CA GLY A 64 8.88 18.26 -1.04
C GLY A 64 10.14 19.05 -0.73
N ASN A 65 10.11 20.37 -0.93
CA ASN A 65 11.30 21.21 -0.80
C ASN A 65 11.76 21.37 0.67
N GLY A 66 11.09 20.72 1.62
CA GLY A 66 11.71 20.29 2.87
C GLY A 66 12.71 19.15 2.58
N SER A 67 13.98 19.52 2.33
CA SER A 67 15.07 18.55 2.17
C SER A 67 15.05 17.54 3.32
N TYR A 68 15.02 16.24 2.98
CA TYR A 68 14.77 15.18 3.95
C TYR A 68 15.79 15.25 5.10
N PRO A 69 15.37 15.50 6.36
CA PRO A 69 16.28 15.75 7.49
C PRO A 69 17.00 14.50 7.99
N GLY A 70 16.80 13.35 7.33
CA GLY A 70 17.26 12.06 7.78
C GLY A 70 16.33 11.38 8.78
N ASP A 71 16.46 10.06 8.85
CA ASP A 71 15.76 9.19 9.78
C ASP A 71 15.94 9.64 11.24
N PHE A 72 14.92 9.39 12.07
CA PHE A 72 14.98 9.70 13.50
C PHE A 72 15.72 8.61 14.26
N LEU A 73 16.82 9.00 14.92
CA LEU A 73 17.71 8.10 15.67
C LEU A 73 17.58 8.25 17.20
N GLY A 74 16.65 9.07 17.67
CA GLY A 74 16.42 9.32 19.10
C GLY A 74 15.48 8.29 19.74
N THR A 75 15.24 8.46 21.05
CA THR A 75 14.18 7.72 21.74
C THR A 75 12.81 8.22 21.28
N ILE A 76 12.03 7.33 20.65
CA ILE A 76 10.65 7.62 20.25
C ILE A 76 9.82 7.85 21.52
N ARG A 77 8.88 8.80 21.47
CA ARG A 77 7.84 8.98 22.51
C ARG A 77 6.49 8.73 21.86
N PRO A 78 6.00 7.48 21.82
CA PRO A 78 4.78 7.16 21.09
C PRO A 78 3.55 7.80 21.73
N THR A 79 2.65 8.31 20.90
CA THR A 79 1.36 8.86 21.29
C THR A 79 0.28 8.24 20.41
N TYR A 80 -0.89 7.97 20.98
CA TYR A 80 -2.09 7.60 20.22
C TYR A 80 -3.16 8.66 20.46
N SER A 81 -3.37 9.51 19.46
CA SER A 81 -4.33 10.61 19.45
C SER A 81 -4.82 10.89 18.02
N PRO A 82 -5.33 9.89 17.26
CA PRO A 82 -5.81 10.11 15.91
C PRO A 82 -7.11 10.94 15.93
N ASP A 83 -7.22 11.92 15.03
CA ASP A 83 -8.45 12.68 14.80
C ASP A 83 -8.58 12.99 13.30
N LEU A 84 -9.70 12.63 12.68
CA LEU A 84 -9.91 12.75 11.23
C LEU A 84 -10.39 14.16 10.84
N ASP A 85 -9.74 15.19 11.39
CA ASP A 85 -10.06 16.61 11.12
C ASP A 85 -9.43 17.13 9.81
N GLY A 86 -8.41 16.42 9.31
CA GLY A 86 -7.66 16.72 8.10
C GLY A 86 -6.19 17.07 8.32
N GLU A 87 -5.75 17.23 9.57
CA GLU A 87 -4.34 17.25 9.97
C GLU A 87 -3.85 15.82 10.30
N PRO A 88 -2.58 15.48 10.00
CA PRO A 88 -2.05 14.14 10.22
C PRO A 88 -1.60 13.89 11.68
N ASP A 89 -2.20 12.90 12.35
CA ASP A 89 -2.00 12.64 13.78
C ASP A 89 -1.42 11.26 14.17
N PRO A 90 -0.71 11.14 15.32
CA PRO A 90 -0.21 9.86 15.82
C PRO A 90 -1.31 8.83 16.11
N GLY A 91 -1.20 7.65 15.52
CA GLY A 91 -2.23 6.61 15.48
C GLY A 91 -2.83 6.41 14.08
N GLU A 92 -2.64 7.37 13.18
CA GLU A 92 -3.11 7.27 11.79
C GLU A 92 -2.09 6.56 10.88
N VAL A 93 -2.62 5.88 9.87
CA VAL A 93 -1.87 5.46 8.69
C VAL A 93 -2.12 6.44 7.57
N VAL A 94 -1.07 7.15 7.14
CA VAL A 94 -1.15 8.19 6.10
C VAL A 94 -0.31 7.84 4.88
N TRP A 95 -0.69 8.29 3.69
CA TRP A 95 0.14 8.17 2.50
C TRP A 95 1.10 9.37 2.36
N THR A 96 2.38 9.09 2.14
CA THR A 96 3.41 10.12 1.95
C THR A 96 4.59 9.57 1.15
N TRP A 97 5.47 10.46 0.69
CA TRP A 97 6.71 10.08 0.02
C TRP A 97 7.74 9.57 1.04
N VAL A 98 8.20 8.34 0.85
CA VAL A 98 9.21 7.70 1.70
C VAL A 98 10.52 7.55 0.92
N PRO A 99 11.64 8.12 1.40
CA PRO A 99 12.95 7.96 0.77
C PRO A 99 13.42 6.50 0.83
N TYR A 100 14.21 6.10 -0.15
CA TYR A 100 15.00 4.87 -0.07
C TYR A 100 16.11 5.05 0.98
N GLU A 101 16.76 3.98 1.42
CA GLU A 101 17.84 4.06 2.43
C GLU A 101 19.20 4.21 1.76
N GLU A 102 19.30 3.68 0.55
CA GLU A 102 20.51 3.60 -0.25
C GLU A 102 20.78 4.92 -1.00
N ASP A 103 19.71 5.68 -1.28
CA ASP A 103 19.75 7.01 -1.88
C ASP A 103 18.52 7.82 -1.42
N HIS A 104 18.73 8.81 -0.55
CA HIS A 104 17.67 9.68 -0.02
C HIS A 104 17.15 10.71 -1.03
N SER A 105 17.76 10.84 -2.23
CA SER A 105 17.18 11.62 -3.33
C SER A 105 16.09 10.84 -4.08
N GLN A 106 16.06 9.52 -3.92
CA GLN A 106 15.07 8.62 -4.48
C GLN A 106 14.09 8.17 -3.40
N GLY A 107 12.87 7.83 -3.82
CA GLY A 107 11.83 7.39 -2.91
C GLY A 107 10.58 6.94 -3.66
N LYS A 108 9.56 6.56 -2.90
CA LYS A 108 8.23 6.27 -3.43
C LYS A 108 7.14 6.63 -2.43
N ASP A 109 5.96 6.88 -2.96
CA ASP A 109 4.73 7.01 -2.21
C ASP A 109 4.39 5.69 -1.47
N ARG A 110 4.08 5.77 -0.17
CA ARG A 110 3.76 4.61 0.68
C ARG A 110 2.77 4.99 1.79
N PRO A 111 2.00 4.01 2.31
CA PRO A 111 1.37 4.16 3.61
C PRO A 111 2.43 4.12 4.72
N VAL A 112 2.22 4.92 5.76
CA VAL A 112 3.12 5.09 6.91
C VAL A 112 2.26 5.25 8.18
N LEU A 113 2.54 4.45 9.21
CA LEU A 113 1.93 4.62 10.52
C LEU A 113 2.62 5.77 11.27
N LEU A 114 1.88 6.82 11.63
CA LEU A 114 2.36 7.90 12.48
C LEU A 114 2.37 7.45 13.94
N VAL A 115 3.51 7.63 14.62
CA VAL A 115 3.70 7.20 16.02
C VAL A 115 4.00 8.33 16.99
N GLY A 116 4.40 9.51 16.52
CA GLY A 116 4.73 10.66 17.38
C GLY A 116 5.26 11.85 16.59
N ARG A 117 5.93 12.79 17.28
CA ARG A 117 6.47 14.03 16.70
C ARG A 117 7.90 14.31 17.20
N ASP A 118 8.72 14.92 16.35
CA ASP A 118 10.07 15.45 16.63
C ASP A 118 10.12 16.93 16.21
N GLY A 119 9.78 17.82 17.13
CA GLY A 119 9.57 19.24 16.82
C GLY A 119 8.46 19.42 15.78
N LYS A 120 8.79 19.99 14.62
CA LYS A 120 7.86 20.16 13.49
C LYS A 120 7.62 18.89 12.66
N TRP A 121 8.40 17.84 12.86
CA TRP A 121 8.34 16.63 12.04
C TRP A 121 7.41 15.60 12.66
N LEU A 122 6.61 14.93 11.84
CA LEU A 122 5.94 13.70 12.23
C LEU A 122 6.96 12.56 12.24
N LEU A 123 6.80 11.60 13.15
CA LEU A 123 7.58 10.38 13.20
C LEU A 123 6.73 9.22 12.68
N GLY A 124 7.19 8.58 11.60
CA GLY A 124 6.45 7.54 10.91
C GLY A 124 7.21 6.24 10.71
N LEU A 125 6.48 5.12 10.77
CA LEU A 125 6.96 3.77 10.46
C LEU A 125 6.40 3.31 9.10
N GLN A 126 7.28 3.03 8.13
CA GLN A 126 6.84 2.65 6.79
C GLN A 126 6.07 1.32 6.77
N LEU A 127 5.03 1.25 5.94
CA LEU A 127 4.22 0.05 5.72
C LEU A 127 4.50 -0.60 4.37
N THR A 128 4.09 -1.86 4.25
CA THR A 128 4.17 -2.65 3.01
C THR A 128 3.13 -3.78 3.02
N SER A 129 2.43 -4.01 1.92
CA SER A 129 1.59 -5.21 1.71
C SER A 129 2.35 -6.37 1.05
N LYS A 130 3.69 -6.34 1.14
CA LYS A 130 4.56 -7.48 0.87
C LYS A 130 4.81 -8.23 2.17
N ASP A 131 4.91 -9.55 2.06
CA ASP A 131 5.05 -10.48 3.18
C ASP A 131 6.54 -10.73 3.50
N HIS A 132 7.20 -9.81 4.20
CA HIS A 132 8.60 -9.96 4.60
C HIS A 132 8.73 -10.86 5.85
N VAL A 133 7.67 -11.02 6.64
CA VAL A 133 7.58 -11.93 7.79
C VAL A 133 7.72 -13.38 7.35
N ARG A 134 6.96 -13.86 6.35
CA ARG A 134 7.05 -15.26 5.87
C ARG A 134 8.23 -15.47 4.91
N HIS A 135 8.76 -14.42 4.28
CA HIS A 135 9.96 -14.52 3.44
C HIS A 135 11.29 -14.51 4.21
N GLY A 136 11.25 -14.45 5.55
CA GLY A 136 12.45 -14.66 6.38
C GLY A 136 13.42 -13.46 6.39
N GLU A 137 12.98 -12.26 6.03
CA GLU A 137 13.78 -11.03 6.22
C GLU A 137 13.91 -10.62 7.70
N GLN A 138 13.21 -11.34 8.60
CA GLN A 138 13.37 -11.20 10.05
C GLN A 138 14.76 -11.64 10.53
N GLY A 139 15.68 -10.67 10.63
CA GLY A 139 16.66 -10.67 11.71
C GLY A 139 18.14 -10.79 11.33
N GLY A 140 18.94 -10.07 12.12
CA GLY A 140 20.39 -9.94 12.05
C GLY A 140 20.78 -8.60 12.70
N ARG A 141 22.06 -8.38 13.06
CA ARG A 141 22.50 -7.09 13.65
C ARG A 141 22.36 -5.86 12.71
N GLY A 142 21.88 -6.06 11.49
CA GLY A 142 21.40 -5.01 10.57
C GLY A 142 20.19 -5.43 9.72
N GLY A 143 19.44 -6.47 10.12
CA GLY A 143 18.28 -6.97 9.38
C GLY A 143 17.05 -6.07 9.53
N ARG A 144 16.17 -6.03 8.53
CA ARG A 144 14.90 -5.29 8.61
C ARG A 144 13.97 -6.00 9.62
N ARG A 145 13.31 -5.24 10.50
CA ARG A 145 12.32 -5.79 11.44
C ARG A 145 10.93 -5.42 10.94
N TRP A 146 10.13 -6.43 10.62
CA TRP A 146 8.75 -6.30 10.14
C TRP A 146 7.79 -6.98 11.12
N MET A 147 6.59 -6.42 11.25
CA MET A 147 5.52 -6.96 12.09
C MET A 147 4.18 -6.81 11.36
N ASP A 148 3.36 -7.86 11.36
CA ASP A 148 1.98 -7.82 10.87
C ASP A 148 1.14 -6.79 11.63
N ILE A 149 0.46 -5.90 10.90
CA ILE A 149 -0.57 -5.00 11.45
C ILE A 149 -1.99 -5.31 10.93
N GLY A 150 -2.13 -6.30 10.04
CA GLY A 150 -3.42 -6.68 9.46
C GLY A 150 -3.83 -5.79 8.28
N THR A 151 -5.12 -5.52 8.16
CA THR A 151 -5.76 -4.86 7.01
C THR A 151 -6.44 -3.56 7.44
N GLY A 152 -6.50 -2.55 6.57
CA GLY A 152 -7.26 -1.33 6.81
C GLY A 152 -7.43 -0.49 5.54
N GLY A 153 -8.15 0.64 5.66
CA GLY A 153 -8.51 1.54 4.55
C GLY A 153 -7.31 2.17 3.83
N TRP A 154 -6.12 2.13 4.44
CA TRP A 154 -4.87 2.54 3.80
C TRP A 154 -4.48 1.69 2.58
N ASP A 155 -4.98 0.46 2.43
CA ASP A 155 -4.82 -0.34 1.22
C ASP A 155 -6.18 -0.58 0.56
N ARG A 156 -6.41 0.04 -0.61
CA ARG A 156 -7.65 -0.10 -1.40
C ARG A 156 -7.98 -1.53 -1.82
N GLN A 157 -7.03 -2.46 -1.76
CA GLN A 157 -7.24 -3.89 -2.04
C GLN A 157 -7.50 -4.70 -0.76
N GLY A 158 -7.53 -4.07 0.42
CA GLY A 158 -7.75 -4.73 1.71
C GLY A 158 -6.68 -5.76 2.08
N ARG A 159 -5.45 -5.61 1.58
CA ARG A 159 -4.40 -6.61 1.75
C ARG A 159 -3.76 -6.53 3.14
N PRO A 160 -3.38 -7.67 3.74
CA PRO A 160 -2.55 -7.69 4.93
C PRO A 160 -1.27 -6.87 4.72
N SER A 161 -0.93 -6.08 5.73
CA SER A 161 0.18 -5.12 5.73
C SER A 161 1.09 -5.36 6.92
N GLU A 162 2.38 -5.11 6.70
CA GLU A 162 3.43 -5.15 7.71
C GLU A 162 4.00 -3.75 7.97
N VAL A 163 4.35 -3.46 9.22
CA VAL A 163 5.05 -2.25 9.65
C VAL A 163 6.53 -2.51 9.90
N ARG A 164 7.37 -1.56 9.50
CA ARG A 164 8.81 -1.62 9.76
C ARG A 164 9.14 -1.00 11.11
N LEU A 165 9.63 -1.82 12.04
CA LEU A 165 9.94 -1.42 13.40
C LEU A 165 11.33 -0.75 13.54
N ASN A 166 12.29 -1.08 12.67
CA ASN A 166 13.68 -0.64 12.81
C ASN A 166 14.07 0.58 11.94
N ARG A 167 13.08 1.37 11.48
CA ARG A 167 13.31 2.59 10.71
C ARG A 167 12.23 3.62 11.00
N VAL A 168 12.60 4.76 11.58
CA VAL A 168 11.70 5.88 11.89
C VAL A 168 11.98 7.01 10.92
N ILE A 169 11.01 7.36 10.10
CA ILE A 169 11.11 8.38 9.05
C ILE A 169 10.59 9.70 9.63
N ARG A 170 11.31 10.81 9.40
CA ARG A 170 10.80 12.15 9.66
C ARG A 170 9.99 12.63 8.45
N ILE A 171 8.74 13.02 8.68
CA ILE A 171 7.81 13.41 7.62
C ILE A 171 7.42 14.86 7.85
N ASP A 172 7.47 15.68 6.80
CA ASP A 172 6.90 17.03 6.82
C ASP A 172 5.37 16.91 6.80
N PRO A 173 4.61 17.53 7.73
CA PRO A 173 3.15 17.50 7.70
C PRO A 173 2.57 17.91 6.33
N ASP A 174 3.17 18.90 5.67
CA ASP A 174 2.75 19.39 4.35
C ASP A 174 3.01 18.37 3.21
N ALA A 175 3.82 17.34 3.45
CA ALA A 175 4.08 16.23 2.52
C ALA A 175 3.14 15.03 2.72
N VAL A 176 2.20 15.10 3.67
CA VAL A 176 1.17 14.07 3.84
C VAL A 176 0.04 14.26 2.83
N ARG A 177 -0.42 13.16 2.24
CA ARG A 177 -1.56 13.12 1.33
C ARG A 177 -2.83 12.75 2.08
N ARG A 178 -3.97 13.26 1.62
CA ARG A 178 -5.32 13.00 2.18
C ARG A 178 -5.87 11.60 1.85
N GLU A 179 -5.00 10.60 1.93
CA GLU A 179 -5.33 9.18 1.82
C GLU A 179 -4.78 8.51 3.07
N GLY A 180 -5.67 7.95 3.90
CA GLY A 180 -5.31 7.39 5.19
C GLY A 180 -6.48 6.74 5.92
N ASP A 181 -6.20 6.12 7.06
CA ASP A 181 -7.15 5.45 7.95
C ASP A 181 -6.57 5.35 9.37
N VAL A 182 -7.41 5.19 10.39
CA VAL A 182 -6.96 5.07 11.79
C VAL A 182 -6.56 3.63 12.10
N LEU A 183 -5.36 3.41 12.65
CA LEU A 183 -4.96 2.08 13.09
C LEU A 183 -5.66 1.72 14.41
N ASP A 184 -6.16 0.49 14.54
CA ASP A 184 -6.71 0.01 15.81
C ASP A 184 -5.74 0.19 16.98
N ARG A 185 -6.27 0.69 18.11
CA ARG A 185 -5.49 1.00 19.31
C ARG A 185 -4.70 -0.19 19.85
N ALA A 186 -5.29 -1.38 19.85
CA ALA A 186 -4.62 -2.58 20.37
C ALA A 186 -3.58 -3.13 19.39
N VAL A 187 -3.66 -2.80 18.09
CA VAL A 187 -2.56 -3.03 17.13
C VAL A 187 -1.45 -1.99 17.35
N PHE A 188 -1.78 -0.71 17.51
CA PHE A 188 -0.82 0.35 17.81
C PHE A 188 0.01 0.05 19.07
N ASP A 189 -0.64 -0.34 20.17
CA ASP A 189 0.06 -0.68 21.43
C ASP A 189 1.04 -1.85 21.26
N LYS A 190 0.74 -2.82 20.38
CA LYS A 190 1.67 -3.93 20.05
C LYS A 190 2.87 -3.44 19.22
N VAL A 191 2.65 -2.52 18.28
CA VAL A 191 3.74 -1.90 17.50
C VAL A 191 4.67 -1.15 18.44
N VAL A 192 4.12 -0.34 19.35
CA VAL A 192 4.88 0.39 20.37
C VAL A 192 5.70 -0.54 21.26
N ALA A 193 5.15 -1.68 21.66
CA ALA A 193 5.86 -2.69 22.46
C ALA A 193 7.01 -3.41 21.72
N ALA A 194 7.15 -3.22 20.40
CA ALA A 194 8.12 -3.91 19.54
C ALA A 194 9.24 -3.01 18.95
N LEU A 195 9.26 -1.71 19.31
CA LEU A 195 10.25 -0.72 18.85
C LEU A 195 11.60 -0.83 19.59
#